data_AF-A0AAD4BG78-F1
#
_entry.id   AF-A0AAD4BG78-F1
#
_cell.length_a   1.000
_cell.length_b   1.000
_cell.length_c   1.000
_cell.angle_alpha   90.00
_cell.angle_beta   90.00
_cell.angle_gamma   90.00
#
_symmetry.space_group_name_H-M   'P 1'
#
loop_
_entity.id
_entity.type
_entity.pdbx_description
1 polymer ?
#
loop_
_entity_poly.entity_id
_entity_poly.type
_entity_poly.pdbx_seq_one_letter_code
_entity_poly.pdbx_strand_id
1 'polypeptide(L)'
;MSSDLQSLLEPVVLNNYITLVIITAVVYDYVLTFSREIEYIWCKPWTRVSAMFVVVRYIGLCWVLTSALNGSSFVPGPLEACRAVTLLSYWTFVVFISAANLVMILRVYTLWNRSRVTLWILLFICAAQIITDVAFDSIYGNLNTHLSVTIVRVFNSSFCNSSFVNDPPTRGFYSALAAPRLLLAAALLILAVFQTVKQSVELYKATKQWQPNRYVKQLERALPDP
;
A
#
# COMPACT_ATOMS: atom_id res chain seq x y z
N MET A 1 -4.29 39.27 4.43
CA MET A 1 -5.56 38.84 3.82
C MET A 1 -5.38 38.04 2.54
N SER A 2 -4.75 38.54 1.47
CA SER A 2 -4.49 37.73 0.26
C SER A 2 -3.44 36.63 0.47
N SER A 3 -2.39 36.93 1.25
CA SER A 3 -1.32 35.98 1.61
C SER A 3 -1.83 34.79 2.45
N ASP A 4 -2.70 35.06 3.41
CA ASP A 4 -3.26 34.03 4.33
C ASP A 4 -4.24 33.10 3.62
N LEU A 5 -4.86 33.58 2.55
CA LEU A 5 -5.79 32.80 1.75
C LEU A 5 -5.04 31.89 0.76
N GLN A 6 -3.95 32.40 0.17
CA GLN A 6 -3.08 31.60 -0.71
C GLN A 6 -2.45 30.43 0.05
N SER A 7 -1.95 30.65 1.27
CA SER A 7 -1.34 29.59 2.08
C SER A 7 -2.31 28.47 2.48
N LEU A 8 -3.62 28.76 2.54
CA LEU A 8 -4.65 27.77 2.82
C LEU A 8 -5.15 27.04 1.55
N LEU A 9 -5.12 27.70 0.39
CA LEU A 9 -5.69 27.18 -0.85
C LEU A 9 -4.72 26.30 -1.65
N GLU A 10 -3.43 26.65 -1.67
CA GLU A 10 -2.40 25.88 -2.39
C GLU A 10 -2.38 24.37 -2.08
N PRO A 11 -2.34 23.92 -0.80
CA PRO A 11 -2.29 22.49 -0.50
C PRO A 11 -3.57 21.76 -0.92
N VAL A 12 -4.73 22.42 -0.87
CA VAL A 12 -6.03 21.84 -1.22
C VAL A 12 -6.15 21.65 -2.73
N VAL A 13 -5.76 22.66 -3.50
CA VAL A 13 -5.76 22.59 -4.98
C VAL A 13 -4.81 21.50 -5.44
N LEU A 14 -3.60 21.45 -4.88
CA LEU A 14 -2.64 20.40 -5.17
C LEU A 14 -3.20 19.01 -4.83
N ASN A 15 -3.82 18.84 -3.66
CA ASN A 15 -4.42 17.58 -3.28
C ASN A 15 -5.52 17.16 -4.26
N ASN A 16 -6.39 18.07 -4.70
CA ASN A 16 -7.44 17.76 -5.68
C ASN A 16 -6.87 17.28 -7.02
N TYR A 17 -5.81 17.92 -7.54
CA TYR A 17 -5.15 17.45 -8.76
C TYR A 17 -4.53 16.07 -8.57
N ILE A 18 -3.84 15.84 -7.45
CA ILE A 18 -3.25 14.55 -7.11
C ILE A 18 -4.33 13.47 -7.00
N THR A 19 -5.45 13.75 -6.31
CA THR A 19 -6.59 12.83 -6.18
C THR A 19 -7.14 12.43 -7.53
N LEU A 20 -7.34 13.38 -8.46
CA LEU A 20 -7.82 13.08 -9.81
C LEU A 20 -6.83 12.19 -10.57
N VAL A 21 -5.53 12.50 -10.52
CA VAL A 21 -4.49 11.69 -11.17
C VAL A 21 -4.45 10.28 -10.59
N ILE A 22 -4.51 10.13 -9.27
CA ILE A 22 -4.50 8.82 -8.60
C ILE A 22 -5.73 8.01 -8.99
N ILE A 23 -6.93 8.59 -8.89
CA ILE A 23 -8.18 7.89 -9.21
C ILE A 23 -8.20 7.47 -10.68
N THR A 24 -7.84 8.37 -11.59
CA THR A 24 -7.82 8.07 -13.03
C THR A 24 -6.81 6.97 -13.36
N ALA A 25 -5.58 7.05 -12.83
CA ALA A 25 -4.54 6.04 -13.05
C ALA A 25 -4.95 4.67 -12.50
N VAL A 26 -5.54 4.61 -11.30
CA VAL A 26 -5.99 3.37 -10.69
C VAL A 26 -7.17 2.78 -11.45
N VAL A 27 -8.20 3.57 -11.77
CA VAL A 27 -9.33 3.09 -12.56
C VAL A 27 -8.86 2.57 -13.92
N TYR A 28 -7.94 3.26 -14.57
CA TYR A 28 -7.36 2.83 -15.84
C TYR A 28 -6.65 1.48 -15.74
N ASP A 29 -5.79 1.28 -14.72
CA ASP A 29 -5.12 0.00 -14.49
C ASP A 29 -6.14 -1.13 -14.27
N TYR A 30 -7.17 -0.88 -13.46
CA TYR A 30 -8.21 -1.88 -13.19
C TYR A 30 -8.99 -2.25 -14.43
N VAL A 31 -9.42 -1.29 -15.24
CA VAL A 31 -10.13 -1.56 -16.50
C VAL A 31 -9.27 -2.41 -17.44
N LEU A 32 -7.97 -2.12 -17.53
CA LEU A 32 -7.02 -2.84 -18.40
C LEU A 32 -6.72 -4.27 -17.93
N THR A 33 -6.76 -4.54 -16.62
CA THR A 33 -6.53 -5.88 -16.07
C THR A 33 -7.80 -6.69 -15.90
N PHE A 34 -8.97 -6.05 -15.83
CA PHE A 34 -10.25 -6.69 -15.51
C PHE A 34 -10.60 -7.85 -16.47
N SER A 35 -10.41 -7.67 -17.78
CA SER A 35 -10.66 -8.74 -18.75
C SER A 35 -9.83 -9.99 -18.48
N ARG A 36 -8.57 -9.81 -18.07
CA ARG A 36 -7.67 -10.91 -17.72
C ARG A 36 -8.06 -11.51 -16.36
N GLU A 37 -8.48 -10.69 -15.41
CA GLU A 37 -8.96 -11.19 -14.12
C GLU A 37 -10.16 -12.11 -14.27
N ILE A 38 -11.13 -11.76 -15.14
CA ILE A 38 -12.28 -12.62 -15.41
C ILE A 38 -11.82 -13.98 -15.91
N GLU A 39 -10.96 -14.00 -16.93
CA GLU A 39 -10.50 -15.24 -17.56
C GLU A 39 -9.68 -16.13 -16.60
N TYR A 40 -8.76 -15.54 -15.84
CA TYR A 40 -7.77 -16.29 -15.05
C TYR A 40 -8.16 -16.53 -13.59
N ILE A 41 -9.06 -15.72 -13.02
CA ILE A 41 -9.43 -15.79 -11.60
C ILE A 41 -10.89 -16.18 -11.44
N TRP A 42 -11.80 -15.47 -12.09
CA TRP A 42 -13.24 -15.67 -11.89
C TRP A 42 -13.76 -16.93 -12.59
N CYS A 43 -13.27 -17.23 -13.80
CA CYS A 43 -13.67 -18.41 -14.56
C CYS A 43 -12.91 -19.70 -14.15
N LYS A 44 -11.93 -19.62 -13.25
CA LYS A 44 -11.12 -20.76 -12.79
C LYS A 44 -11.54 -21.19 -11.37
N PRO A 45 -11.29 -22.45 -10.98
CA PRO A 45 -11.56 -22.86 -9.59
C PRO A 45 -10.75 -22.01 -8.61
N TRP A 46 -11.41 -21.51 -7.58
CA TRP A 46 -10.80 -20.63 -6.59
C TRP A 46 -9.68 -21.34 -5.84
N THR A 47 -8.44 -20.87 -6.03
CA THR A 47 -7.30 -21.30 -5.23
C THR A 47 -7.06 -20.32 -4.08
N ARG A 48 -6.34 -20.77 -3.05
CA ARG A 48 -5.90 -19.89 -1.95
C ARG A 48 -5.12 -18.66 -2.44
N VAL A 49 -4.33 -18.81 -3.51
CA VAL A 49 -3.56 -17.73 -4.13
C VAL A 49 -4.47 -16.76 -4.87
N SER A 50 -5.46 -17.27 -5.60
CA SER A 50 -6.48 -16.46 -6.27
C SER A 50 -7.26 -15.61 -5.28
N ALA A 51 -7.69 -16.20 -4.15
CA ALA A 51 -8.39 -15.48 -3.09
C ALA A 51 -7.52 -14.35 -2.50
N MET A 52 -6.25 -14.64 -2.16
CA MET A 52 -5.33 -13.64 -1.63
C MET A 52 -5.05 -12.50 -2.62
N PHE A 53 -4.93 -12.82 -3.91
CA PHE A 53 -4.77 -11.80 -4.95
C PHE A 53 -5.96 -10.85 -4.99
N VAL A 54 -7.19 -11.38 -4.99
CA VAL A 54 -8.42 -10.56 -4.99
C VAL A 54 -8.47 -9.68 -3.75
N VAL A 55 -8.20 -10.25 -2.56
CA VAL A 55 -8.17 -9.49 -1.30
C VAL A 55 -7.19 -8.32 -1.37
N VAL A 56 -5.93 -8.56 -1.72
CA VAL A 56 -4.92 -7.49 -1.81
C VAL A 56 -5.31 -6.45 -2.85
N ARG A 57 -5.83 -6.87 -4.00
CA ARG A 57 -6.23 -5.99 -5.07
C ARG A 57 -7.36 -5.05 -4.63
N TYR A 58 -8.53 -5.60 -4.29
CA TYR A 58 -9.70 -4.78 -4.01
C TYR A 58 -9.59 -4.00 -2.68
N ILE A 59 -8.91 -4.54 -1.67
CA ILE A 59 -8.64 -3.76 -0.44
C ILE A 59 -7.64 -2.63 -0.73
N GLY A 60 -6.64 -2.88 -1.58
CA GLY A 60 -5.74 -1.84 -2.05
C GLY A 60 -6.47 -0.73 -2.80
N LEU A 61 -7.45 -1.07 -3.65
CA LEU A 61 -8.33 -0.09 -4.30
C LEU A 61 -9.08 0.76 -3.27
N CYS A 62 -9.71 0.13 -2.29
CA CYS A 62 -10.45 0.82 -1.23
C CYS A 62 -9.54 1.76 -0.43
N TRP A 63 -8.33 1.31 -0.08
CA TRP A 63 -7.35 2.13 0.61
C TRP A 63 -6.93 3.34 -0.24
N VAL A 64 -6.55 3.13 -1.50
CA VAL A 64 -6.10 4.24 -2.37
C VAL A 64 -7.23 5.25 -2.58
N LEU A 65 -8.46 4.79 -2.78
CA LEU A 65 -9.60 5.69 -2.98
C LEU A 65 -9.92 6.49 -1.72
N THR A 66 -10.02 5.83 -0.56
CA THR A 66 -10.31 6.52 0.72
C THR A 66 -9.18 7.47 1.12
N SER A 67 -7.92 7.08 0.89
CA SER A 67 -6.76 7.93 1.14
C SER A 67 -6.68 9.13 0.19
N ALA A 68 -7.01 8.95 -1.09
CA ALA A 68 -7.01 10.05 -2.06
C ALA A 68 -8.17 11.02 -1.83
N LEU A 69 -9.30 10.53 -1.32
CA LEU A 69 -10.45 11.36 -0.96
C LEU A 69 -10.22 12.13 0.35
N ASN A 70 -9.46 11.57 1.29
CA ASN A 70 -9.12 12.23 2.54
C ASN A 70 -8.35 13.54 2.28
N GLY A 71 -8.83 14.67 2.80
CA GLY A 71 -8.24 15.99 2.55
C GLY A 71 -8.60 16.62 1.19
N SER A 72 -9.33 15.93 0.32
CA SER A 72 -9.76 16.49 -0.97
C SER A 72 -11.06 17.27 -0.83
N SER A 73 -11.33 18.18 -1.78
CA SER A 73 -12.62 18.87 -1.88
C SER A 73 -13.74 18.02 -2.49
N PHE A 74 -13.43 16.77 -2.91
CA PHE A 74 -14.40 15.85 -3.53
C PHE A 74 -15.30 15.13 -2.53
N VAL A 75 -15.07 15.32 -1.22
CA VAL A 75 -15.98 14.90 -0.16
C VAL A 75 -16.69 16.15 0.43
N PRO A 76 -17.59 16.80 -0.32
CA PRO A 76 -18.46 17.83 0.23
C PRO A 76 -19.58 17.14 1.02
N GLY A 77 -19.26 16.73 2.25
CA GLY A 77 -20.16 15.94 3.08
C GLY A 77 -20.35 16.51 4.49
N PRO A 78 -21.35 16.00 5.23
CA PRO A 78 -21.44 16.24 6.66
C PRO A 78 -20.18 15.74 7.38
N LEU A 79 -19.94 16.23 8.60
CA LEU A 79 -18.75 15.87 9.38
C LEU A 79 -18.59 14.36 9.56
N GLU A 80 -19.71 13.63 9.61
CA GLU A 80 -19.75 12.18 9.69
C GLU A 80 -19.15 11.48 8.47
N ALA A 81 -19.33 12.02 7.26
CA ALA A 81 -18.70 11.49 6.05
C ALA A 81 -17.18 11.69 6.10
N CYS A 82 -16.71 12.86 6.54
CA CYS A 82 -15.29 13.11 6.75
C CYS A 82 -14.68 12.13 7.76
N ARG A 83 -15.33 11.95 8.92
CA ARG A 83 -14.89 11.00 9.95
C ARG A 83 -14.82 9.58 9.40
N ALA A 84 -15.84 9.15 8.68
CA ALA A 84 -15.88 7.82 8.07
C ALA A 84 -14.74 7.63 7.06
N VAL A 85 -14.52 8.57 6.13
CA VAL A 85 -13.45 8.47 5.13
C VAL A 85 -12.06 8.44 5.79
N THR A 86 -11.83 9.31 6.78
CA THR A 86 -10.56 9.34 7.52
C THR A 86 -10.31 8.01 8.26
N LEU A 87 -11.29 7.50 9.01
CA LEU A 87 -11.15 6.22 9.72
C LEU A 87 -10.98 5.05 8.74
N LEU A 88 -11.77 5.00 7.67
CA LEU A 88 -11.65 3.98 6.64
C LEU A 88 -10.26 4.00 6.01
N SER A 89 -9.68 5.17 5.76
CA SER A 89 -8.32 5.27 5.20
C SER A 89 -7.27 4.63 6.10
N TYR A 90 -7.35 4.79 7.43
CA TYR A 90 -6.41 4.17 8.37
C TYR A 90 -6.61 2.64 8.44
N TRP A 91 -7.84 2.20 8.69
CA TRP A 91 -8.11 0.77 8.84
C TRP A 91 -7.88 -0.02 7.54
N THR A 92 -8.26 0.54 6.39
CA THR A 92 -8.01 -0.12 5.09
C THR A 92 -6.52 -0.19 4.77
N PHE A 93 -5.72 0.79 5.20
CA PHE A 93 -4.26 0.72 5.08
C PHE A 93 -3.67 -0.47 5.85
N VAL A 94 -4.08 -0.65 7.11
CA VAL A 94 -3.60 -1.76 7.96
C VAL A 94 -3.96 -3.11 7.34
N VAL A 95 -5.19 -3.26 6.86
CA VAL A 95 -5.61 -4.51 6.22
C VAL A 95 -4.86 -4.75 4.91
N PHE A 96 -4.69 -3.70 4.09
CA PHE A 96 -3.94 -3.78 2.83
C PHE A 96 -2.48 -4.19 3.04
N ILE A 97 -1.75 -3.48 3.93
CA ILE A 97 -0.34 -3.74 4.17
C ILE A 97 -0.12 -5.13 4.76
N SER A 98 -1.01 -5.57 5.65
CA SER A 98 -0.96 -6.91 6.26
C SER A 98 -1.15 -8.00 5.21
N ALA A 99 -2.14 -7.84 4.33
CA ALA A 99 -2.41 -8.79 3.25
C ALA A 99 -1.25 -8.81 2.23
N ALA A 100 -0.71 -7.64 1.86
CA ALA A 100 0.43 -7.52 0.95
C ALA A 100 1.69 -8.20 1.51
N ASN A 101 1.99 -7.98 2.79
CA ASN A 101 3.11 -8.63 3.47
C ASN A 101 2.95 -10.16 3.53
N LEU A 102 1.73 -10.65 3.80
CA LEU A 102 1.47 -12.09 3.80
C LEU A 102 1.72 -12.72 2.42
N VAL A 103 1.28 -12.06 1.34
CA VAL A 103 1.56 -12.50 -0.03
C VAL A 103 3.07 -12.49 -0.31
N MET A 104 3.79 -11.47 0.15
CA MET A 104 5.24 -11.39 -0.02
C MET A 104 5.96 -12.51 0.74
N ILE A 105 5.56 -12.80 1.98
CA ILE A 105 6.09 -13.91 2.78
C ILE A 105 5.85 -15.25 2.08
N LEU A 106 4.65 -15.49 1.54
CA LEU A 106 4.34 -16.72 0.81
C LEU A 106 5.21 -16.87 -0.45
N ARG A 107 5.47 -15.79 -1.18
CA ARG A 107 6.38 -15.80 -2.33
C ARG A 107 7.81 -16.16 -1.89
N VAL A 108 8.33 -15.53 -0.84
CA VAL A 108 9.66 -15.85 -0.28
C VAL A 108 9.72 -17.30 0.22
N TYR A 109 8.66 -17.79 0.85
CA TYR A 109 8.56 -19.18 1.31
C TYR A 109 8.66 -20.19 0.14
N THR A 110 7.99 -19.91 -0.98
CA THR A 110 8.10 -20.77 -2.18
C THR A 110 9.51 -20.73 -2.78
N LEU A 111 10.16 -19.57 -2.75
CA LEU A 111 11.53 -19.39 -3.24
C LEU A 111 12.57 -20.12 -2.36
N TRP A 112 12.34 -20.19 -1.04
CA TRP A 112 13.23 -20.83 -0.08
C TRP A 112 12.92 -22.32 0.17
N ASN A 113 12.54 -23.03 -0.90
CA ASN A 113 12.25 -24.47 -0.89
C ASN A 113 11.32 -24.91 0.26
N ARG A 114 10.33 -24.09 0.60
CA ARG A 114 9.31 -24.40 1.62
C ARG A 114 9.86 -24.66 3.03
N SER A 115 10.98 -24.04 3.42
CA SER A 115 11.51 -24.13 4.80
C SER A 115 10.49 -23.60 5.83
N ARG A 116 10.05 -24.48 6.74
CA ARG A 116 9.07 -24.12 7.77
C ARG A 116 9.62 -23.09 8.77
N VAL A 117 10.92 -23.16 9.07
CA VAL A 117 11.59 -22.26 10.01
C VAL A 117 11.54 -20.81 9.53
N THR A 118 11.91 -20.55 8.27
CA THR A 118 11.88 -19.20 7.69
C THR A 118 10.47 -18.62 7.69
N LEU A 119 9.46 -19.46 7.41
CA LEU A 119 8.06 -19.04 7.46
C LEU A 119 7.63 -18.64 8.87
N TRP A 120 7.98 -19.42 9.90
CA TRP A 120 7.63 -19.08 11.29
C TRP A 120 8.30 -17.79 11.76
N ILE A 121 9.57 -17.57 11.41
CA ILE A 121 10.29 -16.33 11.73
C ILE A 121 9.61 -15.13 11.07
N LEU A 122 9.32 -15.21 9.77
CA LEU A 122 8.68 -14.12 9.04
C LEU A 122 7.26 -13.84 9.52
N LEU A 123 6.49 -14.88 9.85
CA LEU A 123 5.14 -14.73 10.41
C LEU A 123 5.16 -14.10 11.80
N PHE A 124 6.14 -14.44 12.64
CA PHE A 124 6.30 -13.82 13.95
C PHE A 124 6.56 -12.31 13.84
N ILE A 125 7.48 -11.91 12.94
CA ILE A 125 7.76 -10.49 12.69
C ILE A 125 6.53 -9.79 12.09
N CYS A 126 5.81 -10.45 11.17
CA CYS A 126 4.57 -9.93 10.60
C CYS A 126 3.47 -9.75 11.65
N ALA A 127 3.34 -10.68 12.59
CA ALA A 127 2.38 -10.57 13.68
C ALA A 127 2.72 -9.40 14.61
N ALA A 128 4.01 -9.22 14.95
CA ALA A 128 4.47 -8.07 15.72
C ALA A 128 4.13 -6.75 15.02
N GLN A 129 4.32 -6.66 13.69
CA GLN A 129 3.93 -5.50 12.90
C GLN A 129 2.41 -5.24 12.99
N ILE A 130 1.58 -6.27 12.76
CA ILE A 130 0.11 -6.11 12.79
C ILE A 130 -0.34 -5.58 14.15
N ILE A 131 0.24 -6.11 15.23
CA ILE A 131 -0.08 -5.68 16.59
C ILE A 131 0.27 -4.20 16.79
N THR A 132 1.46 -3.76 16.35
CA THR A 132 1.87 -2.36 16.49
C THR A 132 1.02 -1.41 15.65
N ASP A 133 0.70 -1.79 14.41
CA ASP A 133 -0.13 -0.98 13.51
C ASP A 133 -1.56 -0.84 14.07
N VAL A 134 -2.17 -1.93 14.52
CA VAL A 134 -3.52 -1.92 15.12
C VAL A 134 -3.56 -1.15 16.43
N ALA A 135 -2.55 -1.32 17.30
CA ALA A 135 -2.49 -0.59 18.57
C ALA A 135 -2.38 0.92 18.32
N PHE A 136 -1.55 1.33 17.37
CA PHE A 136 -1.39 2.73 16.98
C PHE A 136 -2.72 3.30 16.47
N ASP A 137 -3.34 2.68 15.47
CA ASP A 137 -4.58 3.19 14.87
C ASP A 137 -5.75 3.16 15.86
N SER A 138 -5.80 2.19 16.79
CA SER A 138 -6.85 2.13 17.81
C SER A 138 -6.74 3.25 18.85
N ILE A 139 -5.51 3.58 19.28
CA ILE A 139 -5.27 4.64 20.27
C ILE A 139 -5.43 6.01 19.63
N TYR A 140 -4.75 6.24 18.50
CA TYR A 140 -4.69 7.55 17.85
C TYR A 140 -5.84 7.81 16.90
N GLY A 141 -6.55 6.79 16.43
CA GLY A 141 -7.77 6.94 15.62
C GLY A 141 -9.01 7.30 16.43
N ASN A 142 -8.92 7.39 17.76
CA ASN A 142 -10.06 7.77 18.59
C ASN A 142 -10.41 9.26 18.39
N LEU A 143 -11.58 9.49 17.78
CA LEU A 143 -12.09 10.81 17.41
C LEU A 143 -12.37 11.75 18.59
N ASN A 144 -12.47 11.21 19.82
CA ASN A 144 -12.82 11.98 21.00
C ASN A 144 -11.59 12.43 21.81
N THR A 145 -10.44 11.76 21.64
CA THR A 145 -9.26 11.96 22.50
C THR A 145 -8.02 12.37 21.75
N HIS A 146 -7.71 11.75 20.62
CA HIS A 146 -6.44 11.95 19.91
C HIS A 146 -6.60 12.48 18.49
N LEU A 147 -7.69 12.17 17.80
CA LEU A 147 -7.93 12.60 16.42
C LEU A 147 -9.07 13.64 16.36
N SER A 148 -8.78 14.85 15.89
CA SER A 148 -9.80 15.84 15.57
C SER A 148 -10.00 15.90 14.07
N VAL A 149 -11.24 15.66 13.63
CA VAL A 149 -11.67 15.83 12.24
C VAL A 149 -12.58 17.05 12.20
N THR A 150 -12.29 17.98 11.29
CA THR A 150 -13.02 19.23 11.11
C THR A 150 -13.29 19.47 9.63
N ILE A 151 -14.34 20.23 9.33
CA ILE A 151 -14.60 20.69 7.96
C ILE A 151 -14.05 22.10 7.85
N VAL A 152 -13.13 22.29 6.93
CA VAL A 152 -12.64 23.63 6.58
C VAL A 152 -13.38 24.07 5.33
N ARG A 153 -13.98 25.26 5.40
CA ARG A 153 -14.71 25.87 4.28
C ARG A 153 -13.90 27.04 3.74
N VAL A 154 -13.53 26.98 2.48
CA VAL A 154 -12.80 28.05 1.78
C VAL A 154 -13.59 28.41 0.53
N PHE A 155 -14.15 29.61 0.49
CA PHE A 155 -15.11 30.06 -0.54
C PHE A 155 -16.28 29.07 -0.72
N ASN A 156 -16.33 28.38 -1.86
CA ASN A 156 -17.37 27.42 -2.25
C ASN A 156 -16.93 25.95 -2.13
N SER A 157 -15.69 25.68 -1.69
CA SER A 157 -15.21 24.32 -1.46
C SER A 157 -15.09 24.01 0.03
N SER A 158 -15.50 22.81 0.40
CA SER A 158 -15.33 22.25 1.73
C SER A 158 -14.44 21.02 1.65
N PHE A 159 -13.52 20.88 2.59
CA PHE A 159 -12.65 19.70 2.69
C PHE A 159 -12.52 19.22 4.13
N CYS A 160 -12.17 17.95 4.27
CA CYS A 160 -11.96 17.32 5.57
C CYS A 160 -10.52 17.57 6.02
N ASN A 161 -10.34 18.20 7.18
CA ASN A 161 -9.05 18.32 7.82
C ASN A 161 -9.00 17.41 9.04
N SER A 162 -7.99 16.53 9.10
CA SER A 162 -7.73 15.65 10.24
C SER A 162 -6.41 16.05 10.90
N SER A 163 -6.42 16.27 12.20
CA SER A 163 -5.23 16.66 12.97
C SER A 163 -5.21 15.93 14.31
N PHE A 164 -4.01 15.54 14.76
CA PHE A 164 -3.85 14.97 16.09
C PHE A 164 -3.89 16.08 17.14
N VAL A 165 -4.75 15.95 18.16
CA VAL A 165 -4.91 16.97 19.22
C VAL A 165 -3.86 16.82 20.29
N ASN A 166 -3.56 15.56 20.63
CA ASN A 166 -2.56 15.16 21.59
C ASN A 166 -1.51 14.39 20.81
N ASP A 167 -0.54 15.12 20.23
CA ASP A 167 0.59 14.49 19.56
C ASP A 167 1.26 13.50 20.52
N PRO A 168 1.59 12.28 20.07
CA PRO A 168 2.30 11.33 20.90
C PRO A 168 3.64 11.87 21.38
N PRO A 169 4.15 11.31 22.49
CA PRO A 169 5.36 11.81 23.12
C PRO A 169 6.56 11.41 22.25
N THR A 170 7.04 12.37 21.44
CA THR A 170 8.33 12.36 20.72
C THR A 170 8.43 11.57 19.41
N ARG A 171 9.26 12.09 18.49
CA ARG A 171 9.63 11.43 17.21
C ARG A 171 10.21 10.02 17.39
N GLY A 172 10.85 9.75 18.54
CA GLY A 172 11.42 8.44 18.87
C GLY A 172 10.36 7.35 19.01
N PHE A 173 9.19 7.69 19.55
CA PHE A 173 8.07 6.75 19.72
C PHE A 173 7.55 6.22 18.38
N TYR A 174 7.34 7.11 17.41
CA TYR A 174 6.95 6.73 16.06
C TYR A 174 7.98 5.82 15.37
N SER A 175 9.27 6.15 15.50
CA SER A 175 10.32 5.33 14.90
C SER A 175 10.40 3.93 15.52
N ALA A 176 10.12 3.79 16.82
CA ALA A 176 10.10 2.51 17.50
C ALA A 176 8.91 1.64 17.06
N LEU A 177 7.72 2.24 16.91
CA LEU A 177 6.54 1.53 16.40
C LEU A 177 6.67 1.12 14.93
N ALA A 178 7.38 1.90 14.12
CA ALA A 178 7.66 1.55 12.72
C ALA A 178 8.74 0.46 12.57
N ALA A 179 9.50 0.15 13.62
CA ALA A 179 10.65 -0.76 13.54
C ALA A 179 10.29 -2.17 13.05
N PRO A 180 9.24 -2.86 13.56
CA PRO A 180 8.88 -4.20 13.09
C PRO A 180 8.57 -4.24 11.58
N ARG A 181 7.91 -3.19 11.07
CA ARG A 181 7.61 -3.05 9.65
C ARG A 181 8.88 -2.92 8.80
N LEU A 182 9.81 -2.06 9.23
CA LEU A 182 11.09 -1.87 8.54
C LEU A 182 11.94 -3.15 8.60
N LEU A 183 11.96 -3.82 9.74
CA LEU A 183 12.65 -5.10 9.91
C LEU A 183 12.07 -6.18 8.98
N LEU A 184 10.74 -6.29 8.88
CA LEU A 184 10.10 -7.23 7.98
C LEU A 184 10.44 -6.91 6.52
N ALA A 185 10.31 -5.64 6.12
CA ALA A 185 10.62 -5.19 4.76
C ALA A 185 12.07 -5.48 4.39
N ALA A 186 13.02 -5.16 5.29
CA ALA A 186 14.43 -5.45 5.11
C ALA A 186 14.70 -6.96 5.01
N ALA A 187 14.12 -7.77 5.90
CA ALA A 187 14.28 -9.22 5.88
C ALA A 187 13.75 -9.83 4.57
N LEU A 188 12.56 -9.42 4.12
CA LEU A 188 11.97 -9.89 2.88
C LEU A 188 12.80 -9.48 1.66
N LEU A 189 13.30 -8.24 1.63
CA LEU A 189 14.15 -7.73 0.55
C LEU A 189 15.48 -8.48 0.49
N ILE A 190 16.16 -8.64 1.64
CA ILE A 190 17.44 -9.37 1.72
C ILE A 190 17.25 -10.81 1.27
N LEU A 191 16.22 -11.51 1.74
CA LEU A 191 15.96 -12.90 1.35
C LEU A 191 15.61 -13.03 -0.15
N ALA A 192 14.82 -12.10 -0.68
CA ALA A 192 14.46 -12.10 -2.10
C ALA A 192 15.68 -11.82 -2.99
N VAL A 193 16.50 -10.82 -2.65
CA VAL A 193 17.72 -10.48 -3.39
C VAL A 193 18.74 -11.62 -3.29
N PHE A 194 18.97 -12.16 -2.10
CA PHE A 194 19.90 -13.28 -1.91
C PHE A 194 19.51 -14.48 -2.77
N GLN A 195 18.23 -14.86 -2.75
CA GLN A 195 17.77 -16.04 -3.48
C GLN A 195 17.78 -15.82 -5.00
N THR A 196 17.41 -14.63 -5.47
CA THR A 196 17.48 -14.29 -6.91
C THR A 196 18.91 -14.26 -7.42
N VAL A 197 19.84 -13.69 -6.65
CA VAL A 197 21.28 -13.71 -6.97
C VAL A 197 21.80 -15.15 -7.00
N LYS A 198 21.50 -15.95 -5.97
CA LYS A 198 21.88 -17.36 -5.93
C LYS A 198 21.37 -18.12 -7.16
N GLN A 199 20.09 -17.96 -7.51
CA GLN A 199 19.51 -18.59 -8.69
C GLN A 199 20.18 -18.13 -9.99
N SER A 200 20.47 -16.84 -10.14
CA SER A 200 21.18 -16.33 -11.32
C SER A 200 22.60 -16.89 -11.46
N VAL A 201 23.31 -17.06 -10.34
CA VAL A 201 24.67 -17.62 -10.33
C VAL A 201 24.66 -19.10 -10.66
N GLU A 202 23.73 -19.88 -10.09
CA GLU A 202 23.61 -21.31 -10.40
C GLU A 202 23.19 -21.54 -11.86
N LEU A 203 22.26 -20.72 -12.38
CA LEU A 203 21.93 -20.71 -13.81
C LEU A 203 23.15 -20.38 -14.66
N TYR A 204 23.91 -19.34 -14.31
CA TYR A 204 25.12 -18.96 -15.04
C TYR A 204 26.18 -20.08 -15.05
N LYS A 205 26.40 -20.76 -13.92
CA LYS A 205 27.32 -21.91 -13.84
C LYS A 205 26.88 -23.06 -14.74
N ALA A 206 25.57 -23.32 -14.83
CA ALA A 206 25.00 -24.39 -15.65
C ALA A 206 25.09 -24.08 -17.16
N THR A 207 24.85 -22.84 -17.57
CA THR A 207 24.82 -22.45 -18.99
C THR A 207 26.11 -21.81 -19.51
N LYS A 208 27.05 -21.41 -18.63
CA LYS A 208 28.25 -20.57 -18.93
C LYS A 208 27.93 -19.30 -19.74
N GLN A 209 26.68 -18.90 -19.75
CA GLN A 209 26.16 -17.73 -20.45
C GLN A 209 25.17 -17.04 -19.53
N TRP A 210 25.26 -15.72 -19.42
CA TRP A 210 24.23 -14.91 -18.82
C TRP A 210 23.00 -14.99 -19.73
N GLN A 211 22.02 -15.82 -19.38
CA GLN A 211 20.74 -15.82 -20.10
C GLN A 211 20.01 -14.52 -19.76
N PRO A 212 19.82 -13.59 -20.73
CA PRO A 212 19.05 -12.40 -20.48
C PRO A 212 17.64 -12.79 -20.03
N ASN A 213 17.15 -12.09 -19.00
CA ASN A 213 15.83 -12.33 -18.42
C ASN A 213 14.76 -12.31 -19.53
N ARG A 214 13.65 -13.03 -19.37
CA ARG A 214 12.62 -13.15 -20.44
C ARG A 214 12.16 -11.79 -20.99
N TYR A 215 12.18 -10.76 -20.14
CA TYR A 215 11.91 -9.36 -20.48
C TYR A 215 12.96 -8.73 -21.39
N VAL A 216 14.25 -9.00 -21.19
CA VAL A 216 15.33 -8.50 -22.03
C VAL A 216 15.25 -9.13 -23.43
N LYS A 217 14.92 -10.42 -23.53
CA LYS A 217 14.63 -11.09 -24.82
C LYS A 217 13.35 -10.62 -25.51
N GLN A 218 12.43 -9.99 -24.78
CA GLN A 218 11.25 -9.35 -25.34
C GLN A 218 11.56 -7.92 -25.78
N LEU A 219 12.43 -7.22 -25.05
CA LEU A 219 12.92 -5.88 -25.41
C LEU A 219 13.81 -5.93 -26.67
N GLU A 220 14.73 -6.89 -26.77
CA GLU A 220 15.55 -7.13 -27.97
C GLU A 220 14.68 -7.42 -29.19
N ARG A 221 13.55 -8.11 -29.02
CA ARG A 221 12.59 -8.36 -30.11
C ARG A 221 11.70 -7.17 -30.46
N ALA A 222 11.63 -6.17 -29.59
CA ALA A 222 10.83 -4.96 -29.80
C ALA A 222 11.66 -3.80 -30.36
N LEU A 223 12.99 -3.90 -30.37
CA LEU A 223 13.88 -2.96 -31.03
C LEU A 223 13.96 -3.30 -32.53
N PRO A 224 13.67 -2.35 -33.44
CA PRO A 224 13.92 -2.54 -34.86
C PRO A 224 15.43 -2.65 -35.10
N ASP A 225 15.84 -3.65 -35.89
CA ASP A 225 17.23 -3.84 -36.29
C ASP A 225 17.76 -2.58 -37.03
N PRO A 226 19.03 -2.19 -36.79
CA PRO A 226 19.64 -1.03 -37.43
C PRO A 226 19.89 -1.19 -38.94
#